data_AF-A0A8S3HJ61-F1
#
_entry.id   AF-A0A8S3HJ61-F1
#
_cell.length_a   1.000
_cell.length_b   1.000
_cell.length_c   1.000
_cell.angle_alpha   90.00
_cell.angle_beta   90.00
_cell.angle_gamma   90.00
#
_symmetry.space_group_name_H-M   'P 1'
#
loop_
_entity.id
_entity.type
_entity.pdbx_description
1 polymer ?
#
loop_
_entity_poly.entity_id
_entity_poly.type
_entity_poly.pdbx_seq_one_letter_code
_entity_poly.pdbx_strand_id
1 'polypeptide(L)'
;MFYRTATPYGRWLSILMNLGGIAGLTTVGMTLVLSQTRFFYAMAHDGLLPHIFAKLHRKTNTPWISTLICGIFCALFSGFCPVDILGETTSISALIIYIFAHVSVVVMRFTHKDMPRGFKVPCGKWLIPTVGSLLCVLLLKGISKATGFRFLAWTLLGQVIYFLHGFWHSRAGLFATNRSTTSMAELPVNLEDNLGADPPNEFEMDLASVYAGDQAQTTNHPDIDK
;
A
#
# COMPACT_ATOMS: atom_id res chain seq x y z
N MET A 1 -32.59 -19.29 -15.91
CA MET A 1 -33.91 -19.68 -15.37
C MET A 1 -34.28 -18.74 -14.20
N PHE A 2 -34.44 -17.43 -14.43
CA PHE A 2 -34.70 -16.43 -13.35
C PHE A 2 -35.71 -15.31 -13.72
N TYR A 3 -36.49 -15.46 -14.79
CA TYR A 3 -37.43 -14.40 -15.23
C TYR A 3 -38.91 -14.79 -15.21
N ARG A 4 -39.29 -15.95 -14.64
CA ARG A 4 -40.65 -16.51 -14.88
C ARG A 4 -41.73 -16.14 -13.87
N THR A 5 -41.50 -15.24 -12.91
CA THR A 5 -42.56 -14.73 -12.03
C THR A 5 -42.47 -13.22 -11.87
N ALA A 6 -42.62 -12.50 -12.99
CA ALA A 6 -42.82 -11.06 -12.96
C ALA A 6 -44.27 -10.78 -12.49
N THR A 7 -44.46 -10.58 -11.19
CA THR A 7 -45.55 -9.72 -10.75
C THR A 7 -45.29 -8.32 -11.35
N PRO A 8 -46.30 -7.61 -11.86
CA PRO A 8 -46.10 -6.30 -12.52
C PRO A 8 -45.43 -5.26 -11.59
N TYR A 9 -45.53 -5.46 -10.27
CA TYR A 9 -44.90 -4.64 -9.23
C TYR A 9 -43.38 -4.87 -9.04
N GLY A 10 -42.78 -5.92 -9.62
CA GLY A 10 -41.35 -6.24 -9.44
C GLY A 10 -40.42 -5.67 -10.52
N ARG A 11 -40.96 -5.12 -11.62
CA ARG A 11 -40.16 -4.70 -12.78
C ARG A 11 -39.33 -3.45 -12.51
N TRP A 12 -39.91 -2.45 -11.83
CA TRP A 12 -39.18 -1.22 -11.45
C TRP A 12 -38.06 -1.52 -10.45
N LEU A 13 -38.32 -2.39 -9.47
CA LEU A 13 -37.32 -2.84 -8.49
C LEU A 13 -36.17 -3.61 -9.17
N SER A 14 -36.48 -4.48 -10.13
CA SER A 14 -35.46 -5.22 -10.90
C SER A 14 -34.56 -4.28 -11.71
N ILE A 15 -35.12 -3.23 -12.32
CA ILE A 15 -34.35 -2.21 -13.05
C ILE A 15 -33.43 -1.45 -12.09
N LEU A 16 -33.94 -1.01 -10.94
CA LEU A 16 -33.13 -0.33 -9.92
C LEU A 16 -32.00 -1.22 -9.38
N MET A 17 -32.29 -2.50 -9.12
CA MET A 17 -31.28 -3.45 -8.62
C MET A 17 -30.19 -3.72 -9.65
N ASN A 18 -30.54 -3.87 -10.93
CA ASN A 18 -29.57 -4.03 -12.01
C ASN A 18 -28.73 -2.76 -12.21
N LEU A 19 -29.35 -1.58 -12.19
CA LEU A 19 -28.65 -0.30 -12.32
C LEU A 19 -27.68 -0.07 -11.15
N GLY A 20 -28.14 -0.38 -9.93
CA GLY A 20 -27.31 -0.33 -8.72
C GLY A 20 -26.15 -1.33 -8.76
N GLY A 21 -26.39 -2.55 -9.26
CA GLY A 21 -25.34 -3.55 -9.46
C GLY A 21 -24.26 -3.09 -10.42
N ILE A 22 -24.64 -2.54 -11.58
CA ILE A 22 -23.69 -2.03 -12.58
C ILE A 22 -22.90 -0.84 -12.02
N ALA A 23 -23.58 0.13 -11.41
CA ALA A 23 -22.93 1.31 -10.83
C ALA A 23 -21.97 0.93 -9.69
N GLY A 24 -22.39 0.01 -8.81
CA GLY A 24 -21.58 -0.48 -7.69
C GLY A 24 -20.35 -1.25 -8.14
N LEU A 25 -20.52 -2.25 -9.02
CA LEU A 25 -19.41 -3.07 -9.52
C LEU A 25 -18.39 -2.23 -10.30
N THR A 26 -18.84 -1.26 -11.10
CA THR A 26 -17.95 -0.34 -11.83
C THR A 26 -17.13 0.52 -10.87
N THR A 27 -17.76 1.05 -9.82
CA THR A 27 -17.09 1.89 -8.82
C THR A 27 -16.02 1.11 -8.06
N VAL A 28 -16.35 -0.11 -7.63
CA VAL A 28 -15.41 -0.98 -6.93
C VAL A 28 -14.25 -1.37 -7.86
N GLY A 29 -14.54 -1.74 -9.11
CA GLY A 29 -13.51 -2.05 -10.11
C GLY A 29 -12.51 -0.90 -10.30
N MET A 30 -13.02 0.33 -10.46
CA MET A 30 -12.17 1.52 -10.61
C MET A 30 -11.33 1.78 -9.35
N THR A 31 -11.93 1.64 -8.16
CA THR A 31 -11.23 1.83 -6.86
C THR A 31 -10.11 0.81 -6.66
N LEU A 32 -10.31 -0.44 -7.07
CA LEU A 32 -9.32 -1.50 -6.94
C LEU A 32 -8.11 -1.27 -7.87
N VAL A 33 -8.34 -0.85 -9.12
CA VAL A 33 -7.25 -0.52 -10.05
C VAL A 33 -6.41 0.64 -9.48
N LEU A 34 -7.05 1.68 -8.96
CA LEU A 34 -6.34 2.82 -8.34
C LEU A 34 -5.54 2.42 -7.09
N SER A 35 -6.03 1.46 -6.31
CA SER A 35 -5.33 0.97 -5.11
C SER A 35 -4.08 0.16 -5.48
N GLN A 36 -4.18 -0.71 -6.50
CA GLN A 36 -3.07 -1.52 -6.99
C GLN A 36 -1.90 -0.66 -7.50
N THR A 37 -2.21 0.42 -8.24
CA THR A 37 -1.17 1.28 -8.82
C THR A 37 -0.35 2.02 -7.77
N ARG A 38 -0.99 2.37 -6.65
CA ARG A 38 -0.31 3.02 -5.50
C ARG A 38 0.60 2.04 -4.76
N PHE A 39 0.15 0.81 -4.58
CA PHE A 39 0.98 -0.25 -3.99
C PHE A 39 2.25 -0.50 -4.83
N PHE A 40 2.11 -0.61 -6.15
CA PHE A 40 3.27 -0.74 -7.06
C PHE A 40 4.18 0.48 -7.04
N TYR A 41 3.61 1.69 -6.98
CA TYR A 41 4.40 2.92 -6.89
C TYR A 41 5.22 2.99 -5.60
N ALA A 42 4.62 2.69 -4.44
CA ALA A 42 5.33 2.68 -3.15
C ALA A 42 6.48 1.67 -3.16
N MET A 43 6.23 0.44 -3.62
CA MET A 43 7.28 -0.57 -3.75
C MET A 43 8.39 -0.18 -4.74
N ALA A 44 8.06 0.52 -5.83
CA ALA A 44 9.06 1.03 -6.76
C ALA A 44 9.89 2.18 -6.17
N HIS A 45 9.28 3.02 -5.33
CA HIS A 45 9.97 4.07 -4.58
C HIS A 45 10.92 3.50 -3.51
N ASP A 46 10.52 2.41 -2.85
CA ASP A 46 11.38 1.70 -1.90
C ASP A 46 12.56 0.96 -2.58
N GLY A 47 12.65 1.01 -3.92
CA GLY A 47 13.73 0.41 -4.72
C GLY A 47 13.56 -1.10 -4.94
N LEU A 48 12.39 -1.64 -4.61
CA LEU A 48 12.08 -3.07 -4.68
C LEU A 48 11.59 -3.50 -6.08
N LEU A 49 11.06 -2.57 -6.87
CA LEU A 49 10.60 -2.79 -8.26
C LEU A 49 11.39 -1.94 -9.26
N PRO A 50 11.46 -2.34 -10.55
CA PRO A 50 12.14 -1.56 -11.57
C PRO A 50 11.59 -0.14 -11.67
N HIS A 51 12.49 0.85 -11.83
CA HIS A 51 12.19 2.29 -11.85
C HIS A 51 11.12 2.73 -12.88
N ILE A 52 10.80 1.86 -13.84
CA ILE A 52 9.74 2.07 -14.83
C ILE A 52 8.36 2.21 -14.15
N PHE A 53 8.14 1.53 -13.02
CA PHE A 53 6.91 1.65 -12.22
C PHE A 53 6.89 2.90 -11.31
N ALA A 54 8.04 3.55 -11.09
CA ALA A 54 8.17 4.80 -10.34
C ALA A 54 8.01 6.05 -11.20
N LYS A 55 7.89 5.91 -12.53
CA LYS A 55 7.85 7.05 -13.46
C LYS A 55 6.49 7.75 -13.40
N LEU A 56 6.45 8.86 -12.68
CA LEU A 56 5.28 9.74 -12.57
C LEU A 56 5.08 10.60 -13.80
N HIS A 57 3.81 10.88 -14.12
CA HIS A 57 3.48 11.90 -15.11
C HIS A 57 3.77 13.30 -14.55
N ARG A 58 4.54 14.12 -15.28
CA ARG A 58 5.09 15.40 -14.82
C ARG A 58 4.06 16.46 -14.39
N LYS A 59 2.81 16.36 -14.87
CA LYS A 59 1.73 17.32 -14.56
C LYS A 59 0.76 16.84 -13.47
N THR A 60 0.55 15.53 -13.37
CA THR A 60 -0.54 14.95 -12.57
C THR A 60 -0.02 14.02 -11.46
N ASN A 61 1.31 13.84 -11.36
CA ASN A 61 2.00 12.99 -10.39
C ASN A 61 1.38 11.59 -10.22
N THR A 62 0.78 11.06 -11.29
CA THR A 62 0.10 9.77 -11.28
C THR A 62 0.95 8.74 -12.02
N PRO A 63 1.07 7.51 -11.48
CA PRO A 63 1.85 6.42 -12.09
C PRO A 63 1.07 5.81 -13.26
N TRP A 64 1.05 6.50 -14.40
CA TRP A 64 0.24 6.13 -15.57
C TRP A 64 0.64 4.79 -16.19
N ILE A 65 1.93 4.44 -16.15
CA ILE A 65 2.45 3.14 -16.65
C ILE A 65 1.90 1.99 -15.81
N SER A 66 1.95 2.12 -14.49
CA SER A 66 1.41 1.12 -13.57
C SER A 66 -0.09 0.93 -13.78
N THR A 67 -0.84 2.01 -13.99
CA THR A 67 -2.29 1.95 -14.26
C THR A 67 -2.59 1.23 -15.57
N LEU A 68 -1.86 1.54 -16.64
CA LEU A 68 -2.08 0.91 -17.94
C LEU A 68 -1.76 -0.58 -17.89
N ILE A 69 -0.63 -0.96 -17.29
CA ILE A 69 -0.23 -2.37 -17.15
C ILE A 69 -1.26 -3.15 -16.33
N CYS A 70 -1.68 -2.64 -15.16
CA CYS A 70 -2.68 -3.30 -14.34
C CYS A 70 -4.04 -3.40 -15.05
N GLY A 71 -4.45 -2.34 -15.76
CA GLY A 71 -5.70 -2.32 -16.52
C GLY A 71 -5.73 -3.35 -17.64
N ILE A 72 -4.66 -3.43 -18.45
CA ILE A 72 -4.52 -4.44 -19.51
C ILE A 72 -4.52 -5.84 -18.90
N PHE A 73 -3.75 -6.06 -17.84
CA PHE A 73 -3.68 -7.35 -17.17
C PHE A 73 -5.04 -7.79 -16.62
N CYS A 74 -5.76 -6.88 -15.96
CA CYS A 74 -7.12 -7.10 -15.47
C CYS A 74 -8.10 -7.42 -16.61
N ALA A 75 -8.06 -6.66 -17.71
CA ALA A 75 -8.92 -6.87 -18.88
C ALA A 75 -8.69 -8.26 -19.52
N LEU A 76 -7.43 -8.69 -19.64
CA LEU A 76 -7.09 -10.02 -20.13
C LEU A 76 -7.62 -11.10 -19.18
N PHE A 77 -7.31 -11.02 -17.88
CA PHE A 77 -7.75 -12.04 -16.93
C PHE A 77 -9.27 -12.11 -16.78
N SER A 78 -9.97 -10.98 -16.87
CA SER A 78 -11.44 -10.94 -16.85
C SER A 78 -12.08 -11.59 -18.07
N GLY A 79 -11.40 -11.59 -19.23
CA GLY A 79 -11.91 -12.21 -20.45
C GLY A 79 -11.63 -13.71 -20.56
N PHE A 80 -10.48 -14.16 -20.06
CA PHE A 80 -10.01 -15.55 -20.23
C PHE A 80 -10.31 -16.48 -19.05
N CYS A 81 -10.52 -15.95 -17.84
CA CYS A 81 -10.65 -16.77 -16.64
C CYS A 81 -12.12 -16.83 -16.16
N PRO A 82 -12.65 -18.03 -15.84
CA PRO A 82 -14.01 -18.15 -15.32
C PRO A 82 -14.14 -17.49 -13.94
N VAL A 83 -15.27 -16.81 -13.72
CA VAL A 83 -15.54 -16.04 -12.50
C VAL A 83 -15.51 -16.89 -11.23
N ASP A 84 -15.88 -18.16 -11.32
CA ASP A 84 -15.89 -19.07 -10.15
C ASP A 84 -14.48 -19.30 -9.61
N ILE A 85 -13.51 -19.56 -10.51
CA ILE A 85 -12.10 -19.79 -10.12
C ILE A 85 -11.47 -18.49 -9.59
N LEU A 86 -11.78 -17.35 -10.22
CA LEU A 86 -11.36 -16.04 -9.75
C LEU A 86 -11.92 -15.72 -8.36
N GLY A 87 -13.19 -16.05 -8.11
CA GLY A 87 -13.86 -15.83 -6.83
C GLY A 87 -13.27 -16.68 -5.70
N GLU A 88 -13.00 -17.96 -5.96
CA GLU A 88 -12.33 -18.83 -4.99
C GLU A 88 -10.89 -18.36 -4.70
N THR A 89 -10.15 -17.95 -5.74
CA THR A 89 -8.77 -17.45 -5.61
C THR A 89 -8.71 -16.10 -4.90
N THR A 90 -9.71 -15.24 -5.12
CA THR A 90 -9.83 -13.96 -4.42
C THR A 90 -10.13 -14.19 -2.94
N SER A 91 -11.07 -15.09 -2.64
CA SER A 91 -11.44 -15.45 -1.25
C SER A 91 -10.24 -15.98 -0.45
N ILE A 92 -9.45 -16.90 -1.03
CA ILE A 92 -8.26 -17.43 -0.34
C ILE A 92 -7.21 -16.33 -0.09
N SER A 93 -7.01 -15.41 -1.03
CA SER A 93 -6.07 -14.30 -0.87
C SER A 93 -6.47 -13.35 0.28
N ALA A 94 -7.76 -13.03 0.38
CA ALA A 94 -8.28 -12.19 1.46
C ALA A 94 -8.08 -12.85 2.83
N LEU A 95 -8.38 -14.16 2.95
CA LEU A 95 -8.15 -14.91 4.19
C LEU A 95 -6.68 -14.89 4.61
N ILE A 96 -5.76 -15.07 3.65
CA ILE A 96 -4.31 -15.03 3.94
C ILE A 96 -3.88 -13.63 4.38
N ILE A 97 -4.31 -12.58 3.68
CA ILE A 97 -4.02 -11.18 4.06
C ILE A 97 -4.56 -10.88 5.46
N TYR A 98 -5.77 -11.34 5.79
CA TYR A 98 -6.31 -11.16 7.13
C TYR A 98 -5.50 -11.90 8.19
N ILE A 99 -5.06 -13.13 7.94
CA ILE A 99 -4.15 -13.84 8.86
C ILE A 99 -2.86 -13.02 9.06
N PHE A 100 -2.26 -12.53 7.98
CA PHE A 100 -1.08 -11.67 8.04
C PHE A 100 -1.32 -10.37 8.80
N ALA A 101 -2.47 -9.72 8.63
CA ALA A 101 -2.83 -8.51 9.36
C ALA A 101 -2.94 -8.76 10.87
N HIS A 102 -3.60 -9.86 11.27
CA HIS A 102 -3.70 -10.25 12.68
C HIS A 102 -2.32 -10.54 13.29
N VAL A 103 -1.47 -11.28 12.57
CA VAL A 103 -0.08 -11.54 12.98
C VAL A 103 0.72 -10.24 13.06
N SER A 104 0.59 -9.35 12.08
CA SER A 104 1.30 -8.06 12.04
C SER A 104 0.95 -7.20 13.24
N VAL A 105 -0.32 -7.16 13.65
CA VAL A 105 -0.75 -6.45 14.88
C VAL A 105 -0.14 -7.08 16.12
N VAL A 106 -0.08 -8.41 16.21
CA VAL A 106 0.55 -9.14 17.32
C VAL A 106 2.05 -8.82 17.39
N VAL A 107 2.75 -8.90 16.26
CA VAL A 107 4.18 -8.59 16.16
C VAL A 107 4.46 -7.14 16.53
N MET A 108 3.71 -6.18 15.98
CA MET A 108 3.86 -4.75 16.32
C MET A 108 3.67 -4.49 17.81
N ARG A 109 2.77 -5.26 18.47
CA ARG A 109 2.56 -5.15 19.91
C ARG A 109 3.75 -5.64 20.74
N PHE A 110 4.52 -6.59 20.23
CA PHE A 110 5.75 -7.05 20.88
C PHE A 110 6.94 -6.14 20.58
N THR A 111 7.11 -5.69 19.34
CA THR A 111 8.27 -4.89 18.93
C THR A 111 8.20 -3.44 19.41
N HIS A 112 7.02 -2.81 19.37
CA HIS A 112 6.85 -1.40 19.76
C HIS A 112 5.86 -1.27 20.92
N LYS A 113 6.37 -1.59 22.11
CA LYS A 113 5.59 -1.60 23.36
C LYS A 113 5.25 -0.20 23.86
N ASP A 114 6.14 0.77 23.63
CA ASP A 114 6.10 2.12 24.25
C ASP A 114 5.51 3.21 23.34
N MET A 115 5.03 2.86 22.14
CA MET A 115 4.43 3.83 21.22
C MET A 115 3.05 4.29 21.74
N PRO A 116 2.77 5.61 21.84
CA PRO A 116 1.48 6.12 22.33
C PRO A 116 0.35 5.70 21.38
N ARG A 117 -0.64 4.94 21.89
CA ARG A 117 -1.76 4.42 21.09
C ARG A 117 -3.00 5.26 21.30
N GLY A 118 -3.44 5.95 20.25
CA GLY A 118 -4.68 6.74 20.25
C GLY A 118 -5.95 5.90 20.46
N PHE A 119 -5.98 4.66 19.97
CA PHE A 119 -7.10 3.73 20.15
C PHE A 119 -6.72 2.52 21.00
N LYS A 120 -7.46 2.28 22.08
CA LYS A 120 -7.29 1.12 22.99
C LYS A 120 -8.50 0.19 22.86
N VAL A 121 -8.24 -1.07 22.54
CA VAL A 121 -9.28 -2.08 22.37
C VAL A 121 -9.85 -2.52 23.73
N PRO A 122 -11.17 -2.44 23.96
CA PRO A 122 -11.78 -2.69 25.27
C PRO A 122 -11.77 -4.17 25.69
N CYS A 123 -11.77 -5.12 24.76
CA CYS A 123 -11.91 -6.56 25.05
C CYS A 123 -10.59 -7.35 25.03
N GLY A 124 -9.49 -6.72 25.47
CA GLY A 124 -8.20 -7.40 25.64
C GLY A 124 -7.27 -7.30 24.43
N LYS A 125 -5.98 -7.07 24.72
CA LYS A 125 -4.94 -6.75 23.73
C LYS A 125 -4.66 -7.87 22.72
N TRP A 126 -5.08 -9.10 23.01
CA TRP A 126 -4.73 -10.31 22.26
C TRP A 126 -5.94 -11.13 21.79
N LEU A 127 -7.10 -10.99 22.45
CA LEU A 127 -8.27 -11.83 22.16
C LEU A 127 -8.83 -11.58 20.76
N ILE A 128 -8.94 -10.31 20.35
CA ILE A 128 -9.51 -9.95 19.05
C ILE A 128 -8.65 -10.47 17.90
N PRO A 129 -7.30 -10.27 17.89
CA PRO A 129 -6.47 -10.83 16.82
C PRO A 129 -6.42 -12.36 16.80
N THR A 130 -6.43 -13.03 17.94
CA THR A 130 -6.35 -14.50 17.98
C THR A 130 -7.64 -15.17 17.54
N VAL A 131 -8.80 -14.68 17.99
CA VAL A 131 -10.10 -15.18 17.55
C VAL A 131 -10.32 -14.91 16.06
N GLY A 132 -9.96 -13.72 15.58
CA GLY A 132 -10.04 -13.37 14.16
C GLY A 132 -9.14 -14.25 13.29
N SER A 133 -7.89 -14.49 13.71
CA SER A 133 -6.98 -15.39 13.02
C SER A 133 -7.48 -16.84 13.01
N LEU A 134 -7.97 -17.33 14.15
CA LEU A 134 -8.53 -18.69 14.26
C LEU A 134 -9.74 -18.88 13.33
N LEU A 135 -10.63 -17.90 13.27
CA LEU A 135 -11.78 -17.92 12.36
C LEU A 135 -11.33 -17.94 10.89
N CYS A 136 -10.35 -17.12 10.50
CA CYS A 136 -9.81 -17.13 9.14
C CYS A 136 -9.21 -18.49 8.77
N VAL A 137 -8.48 -19.13 9.69
CA VAL A 137 -7.91 -20.48 9.48
C VAL A 137 -9.01 -21.54 9.36
N LEU A 138 -10.09 -21.43 10.14
CA LEU A 138 -11.24 -22.33 10.03
C LEU A 138 -11.92 -22.20 8.67
N LEU A 139 -12.14 -20.97 8.18
CA LEU A 139 -12.70 -20.73 6.84
C LEU A 139 -11.80 -21.25 5.73
N LEU A 140 -10.47 -21.16 5.89
CA LEU A 140 -9.50 -21.65 4.91
C LEU A 140 -9.63 -23.17 4.68
N LYS A 141 -10.02 -23.95 5.70
CA LYS A 141 -10.24 -25.40 5.58
C LYS A 141 -11.43 -25.75 4.69
N GLY A 142 -12.38 -24.84 4.49
CA GLY A 142 -13.55 -25.04 3.64
C GLY A 142 -13.28 -24.86 2.14
N ILE A 143 -12.10 -24.37 1.76
CA ILE A 143 -11.74 -24.08 0.36
C ILE A 143 -11.02 -25.28 -0.28
N SER A 144 -11.24 -25.49 -1.58
CA SER A 144 -10.58 -26.53 -2.36
C SER A 144 -9.05 -26.40 -2.31
N LYS A 145 -8.36 -27.51 -2.02
CA LYS A 145 -6.89 -27.58 -2.00
C LYS A 145 -6.27 -27.22 -3.36
N ALA A 146 -6.98 -27.49 -4.46
CA ALA A 146 -6.52 -27.16 -5.81
C ALA A 146 -6.37 -25.63 -6.01
N THR A 147 -7.28 -24.85 -5.43
CA THR A 147 -7.22 -23.38 -5.48
C THR A 147 -6.05 -22.85 -4.66
N GLY A 148 -5.75 -23.47 -3.51
CA GLY A 148 -4.56 -23.17 -2.72
C GLY A 148 -3.25 -23.37 -3.49
N PHE A 149 -3.13 -24.47 -4.25
CA PHE A 149 -1.94 -24.71 -5.07
C PHE A 149 -1.77 -23.67 -6.18
N ARG A 150 -2.85 -23.29 -6.87
CA ARG A 150 -2.83 -22.24 -7.91
C ARG A 150 -2.39 -20.89 -7.35
N PHE A 151 -2.96 -20.51 -6.20
CA PHE A 151 -2.57 -19.28 -5.49
C PHE A 151 -1.09 -19.32 -5.12
N LEU A 152 -0.62 -20.41 -4.50
CA LEU A 152 0.77 -20.54 -4.09
C LEU A 152 1.73 -20.52 -5.29
N ALA A 153 1.40 -21.20 -6.37
CA ALA A 153 2.19 -21.16 -7.61
C ALA A 153 2.31 -19.73 -8.16
N TRP A 154 1.21 -18.96 -8.17
CA TRP A 154 1.22 -17.57 -8.62
C TRP A 154 2.02 -16.65 -7.69
N THR A 155 1.84 -16.79 -6.37
CA THR A 155 2.60 -16.04 -5.37
C THR A 155 4.10 -16.35 -5.44
N LEU A 156 4.47 -17.62 -5.57
CA LEU A 156 5.87 -18.02 -5.73
C LEU A 156 6.45 -17.48 -7.03
N LEU A 157 5.71 -17.52 -8.14
CA LEU A 157 6.15 -16.92 -9.40
C LEU A 157 6.43 -15.42 -9.23
N GLY A 158 5.52 -14.67 -8.61
CA GLY A 158 5.71 -13.25 -8.31
C GLY A 158 6.92 -13.02 -7.40
N GLN A 159 7.10 -13.85 -6.38
CA GLN A 159 8.21 -13.75 -5.44
C GLN A 159 9.57 -14.05 -6.09
N VAL A 160 9.63 -15.00 -7.03
CA VAL A 160 10.84 -15.32 -7.81
C VAL A 160 11.21 -14.15 -8.72
N ILE A 161 10.25 -13.60 -9.48
CA ILE A 161 10.48 -12.42 -10.33
C ILE A 161 10.98 -11.25 -9.47
N TYR A 162 10.35 -11.05 -8.30
CA TYR A 162 10.72 -10.03 -7.35
C TYR A 162 12.14 -10.23 -6.80
N PHE A 163 12.51 -11.42 -6.33
CA PHE A 163 13.84 -11.67 -5.76
C PHE A 163 14.93 -11.57 -6.81
N LEU A 164 14.71 -12.07 -8.03
CA LEU A 164 15.68 -11.96 -9.12
C LEU A 164 16.02 -10.51 -9.45
N HIS A 165 15.04 -9.61 -9.41
CA HIS A 165 15.26 -8.18 -9.64
C HIS A 165 15.79 -7.45 -8.39
N GLY A 166 15.23 -7.73 -7.22
CA GLY A 166 15.56 -7.09 -5.95
C GLY A 166 16.98 -7.40 -5.46
N PHE A 167 17.45 -8.64 -5.64
CA PHE A 167 18.82 -9.02 -5.23
C PHE A 167 19.90 -8.27 -6.02
N TRP A 168 19.58 -7.78 -7.22
CA TRP A 168 20.53 -7.09 -8.10
C TRP A 168 20.51 -5.56 -7.93
N HIS A 169 19.46 -4.98 -7.33
CA HIS A 169 19.27 -3.52 -7.27
C HIS A 169 18.92 -2.95 -5.88
N SER A 170 18.79 -3.76 -4.81
CA SER A 170 18.49 -3.25 -3.46
C SER A 170 19.61 -2.38 -2.89
N ARG A 171 19.53 -1.07 -3.13
CA ARG A 171 20.32 -0.01 -2.45
C ARG A 171 19.73 0.32 -1.07
N ALA A 172 19.39 -0.69 -0.27
CA ALA A 172 18.82 -0.49 1.07
C ALA A 172 19.79 0.21 2.05
N GLY A 173 21.08 0.32 1.72
CA GLY A 173 22.09 0.98 2.56
C GLY A 173 22.26 2.50 2.34
N LEU A 174 21.80 3.07 1.23
CA LEU A 174 22.24 4.43 0.85
C LEU A 174 21.50 5.56 1.59
N PHE A 175 20.24 5.35 1.98
CA PHE A 175 19.44 6.34 2.71
C PHE A 175 19.74 6.37 4.22
N ALA A 176 20.32 5.31 4.78
CA ALA A 176 20.81 5.30 6.16
C ALA A 176 22.13 6.08 6.29
N THR A 177 23.05 5.88 5.35
CA THR A 177 24.35 6.60 5.32
C THR A 177 24.15 8.12 5.26
N ASN A 178 23.24 8.63 4.42
CA ASN A 178 23.12 10.08 4.22
C ASN A 178 22.54 10.83 5.44
N ARG A 179 21.65 10.19 6.21
CA ARG A 179 21.08 10.77 7.44
C ARG A 179 22.12 10.87 8.56
N SER A 180 23.03 9.90 8.62
CA SER A 180 24.14 9.90 9.59
C SER A 180 25.23 10.91 9.24
N THR A 181 25.55 11.08 7.95
CA THR A 181 26.58 12.04 7.52
C THR A 181 26.13 13.49 7.66
N THR A 182 24.86 13.83 7.40
CA THR A 182 24.35 15.19 7.65
C THR A 182 24.25 15.47 9.16
N SER A 183 23.83 14.48 9.96
CA SER A 183 23.75 14.63 11.42
C SER A 183 25.11 14.76 12.13
N MET A 184 26.20 14.19 11.58
CA MET A 184 27.54 14.34 12.15
C MET A 184 28.33 15.52 11.58
N ALA A 185 27.99 16.01 10.39
CA ALA A 185 28.68 17.15 9.76
C ALA A 185 28.16 18.52 10.25
N GLU A 186 26.97 18.57 10.86
CA GLU A 186 26.35 19.81 11.38
C GLU A 186 26.20 19.84 12.91
N LEU A 187 27.17 19.30 13.67
CA LEU A 187 27.34 19.80 15.04
C LEU A 187 28.30 20.99 14.98
N PRO A 188 27.81 22.24 14.87
CA PRO A 188 28.68 23.38 15.10
C PRO A 188 29.23 23.25 16.52
N VAL A 189 30.55 23.34 16.64
CA VAL A 189 31.34 23.37 17.88
C VAL A 189 30.84 24.41 18.91
N ASN A 190 29.85 25.24 18.55
CA ASN A 190 29.29 26.31 19.36
C ASN A 190 27.94 25.97 20.05
N LEU A 191 27.41 24.74 19.93
CA LEU A 191 26.12 24.39 20.54
C LEU A 191 26.21 23.81 21.98
N GLU A 192 27.42 23.53 22.49
CA GLU A 192 27.58 23.15 23.91
C GLU A 192 27.30 24.32 24.88
N ASP A 193 27.41 25.58 24.42
CA ASP A 193 27.23 26.78 25.27
C ASP A 193 25.75 27.15 25.55
N ASN A 194 24.79 26.53 24.86
CA ASN A 194 23.35 26.82 25.02
C ASN A 194 22.54 25.63 25.56
N LEU A 195 23.17 24.78 26.37
CA LEU A 195 22.54 23.63 27.04
C LEU A 195 21.62 24.03 28.23
N GLY A 196 20.94 25.17 28.13
CA GLY A 196 20.04 25.71 29.16
C GLY A 196 18.63 26.08 28.66
N ALA A 197 18.35 25.92 27.37
CA ALA A 197 17.02 26.14 26.80
C ALA A 197 16.38 24.79 26.44
N ASP A 198 15.11 24.64 26.80
CA ASP A 198 14.26 23.47 26.48
C ASP A 198 14.39 23.15 24.97
N PRO A 199 14.68 21.90 24.57
CA PRO A 199 14.92 21.59 23.17
C PRO A 199 13.67 21.88 22.33
N PRO A 200 13.80 22.60 21.20
CA PRO A 200 12.67 22.87 20.33
C PRO A 200 12.06 21.57 19.82
N ASN A 201 10.73 21.54 19.80
CA ASN A 201 9.91 20.45 19.31
C ASN A 201 10.26 20.10 17.85
N GLU A 202 10.19 18.80 17.54
CA GLU A 202 10.55 18.20 16.23
C GLU A 202 9.92 18.93 15.03
N PHE A 203 8.78 19.60 15.24
CA PHE A 203 8.06 20.40 14.27
C PHE A 203 8.68 21.79 13.99
N GLU A 204 9.23 22.48 14.99
CA GLU A 204 9.92 23.76 14.78
C GLU A 204 11.25 23.57 14.04
N MET A 205 11.91 22.43 14.29
CA MET A 205 13.12 22.04 13.57
C MET A 205 12.84 21.73 12.09
N ASP A 206 11.72 21.06 11.80
CA ASP A 206 11.29 20.74 10.43
C ASP A 206 10.95 22.02 9.65
N LEU A 207 10.23 22.96 10.28
CA LEU A 207 9.94 24.27 9.70
C LEU A 207 11.21 25.07 9.41
N ALA A 208 12.17 25.11 10.34
CA ALA A 208 13.42 25.83 10.14
C ALA A 208 14.24 25.28 8.97
N SER A 209 14.27 23.96 8.77
CA SER A 209 14.96 23.32 7.65
C SER A 209 14.32 23.63 6.30
N VAL A 210 12.98 23.70 6.25
CA VAL A 210 12.23 24.07 5.05
C VAL A 210 12.41 25.55 4.70
N TYR A 211 12.43 26.44 5.70
CA TYR A 211 12.72 27.87 5.49
C TYR A 211 14.18 28.14 5.08
N ALA A 212 15.14 27.38 5.59
CA ALA A 212 16.55 27.52 5.23
C ALA A 212 16.85 27.05 3.79
N GLY A 213 16.16 26.01 3.31
CA GLY A 213 16.27 25.55 1.92
C GLY A 213 15.77 26.55 0.88
N ASP A 214 14.73 27.34 1.23
CA ASP A 214 14.14 28.34 0.33
C ASP A 214 15.05 29.57 0.15
N GLN A 215 15.78 29.99 1.20
CA GLN A 215 16.72 31.12 1.16
C GLN A 215 17.99 30.81 0.33
N ALA A 216 18.41 29.56 0.26
CA ALA A 216 19.56 29.15 -0.57
C ALA A 216 19.24 29.18 -2.08
N GLN A 217 17.95 29.17 -2.45
CA GLN A 217 17.54 29.08 -3.86
C GLN A 217 17.26 30.46 -4.48
N THR A 218 17.02 31.50 -3.68
CA THR A 218 16.72 32.87 -4.17
C THR A 218 17.97 33.73 -4.43
N THR A 219 19.16 33.33 -3.95
CA THR A 219 20.41 34.10 -4.10
C THR A 219 21.21 33.77 -5.37
N ASN A 220 20.73 32.84 -6.21
CA ASN A 220 21.35 32.46 -7.49
C ASN A 220 20.61 33.03 -8.73
N HIS A 221 20.15 34.28 -8.65
CA HIS A 221 19.80 35.03 -9.86
C HIS A 221 21.08 35.73 -10.34
N PRO A 222 21.65 35.38 -11.51
CA PRO A 222 22.75 36.15 -12.07
C PRO A 222 22.23 37.54 -12.46
N ASP A 223 22.87 38.58 -11.92
CA ASP A 223 22.83 39.93 -12.46
C ASP A 223 23.23 39.87 -13.94
N ILE A 224 22.28 40.22 -14.81
CA ILE A 224 22.56 40.53 -16.22
C ILE A 224 22.45 42.05 -16.33
N ASP A 225 23.59 42.72 -16.12
CA ASP A 225 23.83 44.08 -16.60
C ASP A 225 24.34 43.98 -18.06
N LYS A 226 23.45 44.30 -19.01
CA LYS A 226 23.69 45.02 -20.28
C LYS A 226 22.43 45.06 -21.14
#